data_AF-A0AA95HTG5-F1
#
_entry.id   AF-A0AA95HTG5-F1
#
_cell.length_a   1.000
_cell.length_b   1.000
_cell.length_c   1.000
_cell.angle_alpha   90.00
_cell.angle_beta   90.00
_cell.angle_gamma   90.00
#
_symmetry.space_group_name_H-M   'P 1'
#
loop_
_entity.id
_entity.type
_entity.pdbx_description
1 polymer ?
#
loop_
_entity_poly.entity_id
_entity_poly.type
_entity_poly.pdbx_seq_one_letter_code
_entity_poly.pdbx_strand_id
1 'polypeptide(L)'
;MATKQRKIEINYRLLQTSCNIEVVGSVPDMQVYQADKAEYTPDYTLTPLVLFPRCNATDPEAVTKIGAVNSRLTNMKWYERIGTTRTLITSTNTGYSITESGDSKGQITMKKMSPS
;
A
#
# COMPACT_ATOMS: atom_id res chain seq x y z
N MET A 1 43.18 43.89 1.19
CA MET A 1 42.21 43.15 0.33
C MET A 1 41.05 42.71 1.21
N ALA A 2 39.83 43.17 0.94
CA ALA A 2 38.65 42.77 1.72
C ALA A 2 38.11 41.44 1.19
N THR A 3 38.07 40.42 2.03
CA THR A 3 37.53 39.10 1.69
C THR A 3 36.01 39.19 1.56
N LYS A 4 35.49 39.04 0.34
CA LYS A 4 34.06 39.08 0.06
C LYS A 4 33.43 37.74 0.43
N GLN A 5 32.91 37.63 1.65
CA GLN A 5 32.14 36.45 2.05
C GLN A 5 30.81 36.42 1.30
N ARG A 6 30.55 35.32 0.58
CA ARG A 6 29.24 35.06 -0.02
C ARG A 6 28.49 34.09 0.90
N LYS A 7 27.34 34.50 1.40
CA LYS A 7 26.44 33.66 2.19
C LYS A 7 25.62 32.79 1.24
N ILE A 8 25.64 31.47 1.45
CA ILE A 8 24.68 30.55 0.84
C ILE A 8 23.61 30.30 1.91
N GLU A 9 22.37 30.68 1.64
CA GLU A 9 21.22 30.31 2.48
C GLU A 9 20.49 29.14 1.81
N ILE A 10 20.38 28.03 2.54
CA ILE A 10 19.61 26.86 2.12
C ILE A 10 18.29 26.90 2.87
N ASN A 11 17.21 27.32 2.20
CA ASN A 11 15.85 27.27 2.75
C ASN A 11 15.27 25.87 2.54
N TYR A 12 15.67 24.91 3.40
CA TYR A 12 15.09 23.57 3.38
C TYR A 12 13.74 23.56 4.09
N ARG A 13 12.65 23.25 3.36
CA ARG A 13 11.33 22.96 3.93
C ARG A 13 11.01 21.48 3.71
N LEU A 14 10.49 20.84 4.75
CA LEU A 14 10.08 19.43 4.71
C LEU A 14 8.86 19.27 3.81
N LEU A 15 8.80 18.14 3.09
CA LEU A 15 7.60 17.74 2.36
C LEU A 15 6.48 17.41 3.34
N GLN A 16 5.26 17.78 2.97
CA GLN A 16 4.07 17.28 3.67
C GLN A 16 3.74 15.89 3.16
N THR A 17 3.63 14.91 4.07
CA THR A 17 3.38 13.51 3.70
C THR A 17 2.04 13.04 4.24
N SER A 18 1.42 12.13 3.50
CA SER A 18 0.19 11.46 3.91
C SER A 18 0.18 10.04 3.34
N CYS A 19 -0.40 9.09 4.07
CA CYS A 19 -0.63 7.74 3.55
C CYS A 19 -2.01 7.26 4.01
N ASN A 20 -2.75 6.62 3.10
CA ASN A 20 -4.00 5.93 3.38
C ASN A 20 -3.95 4.52 2.76
N ILE A 21 -4.78 3.61 3.26
CA ILE A 21 -4.95 2.27 2.68
C ILE A 21 -6.24 2.26 1.88
N GLU A 22 -6.15 1.88 0.61
CA GLU A 22 -7.26 1.76 -0.32
C GLU A 22 -7.50 0.29 -0.64
N VAL A 23 -8.76 -0.09 -0.75
CA VAL A 23 -9.16 -1.39 -1.30
C VAL A 23 -9.25 -1.22 -2.80
N VAL A 24 -8.36 -1.88 -3.55
CA VAL A 24 -8.29 -1.76 -5.03
C VAL A 24 -8.80 -3.01 -5.75
N GLY A 25 -9.00 -4.09 -5.01
CA GLY A 25 -9.67 -5.31 -5.46
C GLY A 25 -10.32 -5.99 -4.27
N SER A 26 -11.60 -6.31 -4.37
CA SER A 26 -12.32 -7.09 -3.36
C SER A 26 -13.57 -7.68 -3.99
N VAL A 27 -14.10 -8.67 -3.31
CA VAL A 27 -15.47 -9.15 -3.47
C VAL A 27 -16.36 -8.41 -2.46
N PRO A 28 -17.66 -8.22 -2.77
CA PRO A 28 -18.65 -7.78 -1.78
C PRO A 28 -18.61 -8.64 -0.52
N ASP A 29 -18.99 -8.07 0.62
CA ASP A 29 -18.98 -8.75 1.93
C ASP A 29 -20.15 -9.75 2.10
N MET A 30 -21.10 -9.75 1.16
CA MET A 30 -22.23 -10.67 1.17
C MET A 30 -22.08 -11.74 0.09
N GLN A 31 -22.16 -12.99 0.53
CA GLN A 31 -22.19 -14.16 -0.33
C GLN A 31 -23.57 -14.82 -0.27
N VAL A 32 -24.11 -15.18 -1.43
CA VAL A 32 -25.36 -15.94 -1.54
C VAL A 32 -25.03 -17.35 -1.99
N TYR A 33 -25.49 -18.33 -1.23
CA TYR A 33 -25.43 -19.73 -1.64
C TYR A 33 -26.59 -20.07 -2.59
N GLN A 34 -26.27 -20.52 -3.80
CA GLN A 34 -27.22 -21.02 -4.79
C GLN A 34 -27.29 -22.55 -4.68
N ALA A 35 -28.33 -23.04 -4.00
CA ALA A 35 -28.50 -24.47 -3.71
C ALA A 35 -28.73 -25.33 -4.97
N ASP A 36 -29.26 -24.75 -6.03
CA ASP A 36 -29.48 -25.39 -7.33
C ASP A 36 -28.15 -25.69 -8.07
N LYS A 37 -27.13 -24.87 -7.84
CA LYS A 37 -25.79 -25.03 -8.46
C LYS A 37 -24.72 -25.51 -7.50
N ALA A 38 -25.04 -25.61 -6.21
CA ALA A 38 -24.09 -25.83 -5.12
C ALA A 38 -22.92 -24.82 -5.14
N GLU A 39 -23.19 -23.59 -5.57
CA GLU A 39 -22.19 -22.54 -5.79
C GLU A 39 -22.48 -21.32 -4.91
N TYR A 40 -21.43 -20.55 -4.63
CA TYR A 40 -21.53 -19.28 -3.94
C TYR A 40 -21.34 -18.11 -4.90
N THR A 41 -22.19 -17.09 -4.79
CA THR A 41 -22.08 -15.86 -5.59
C THR A 41 -22.01 -14.64 -4.67
N PRO A 42 -20.96 -13.80 -4.77
CA PRO A 42 -19.77 -13.97 -5.60
C PRO A 42 -18.84 -15.06 -5.06
N ASP A 43 -18.10 -15.73 -5.94
CA ASP A 43 -17.10 -16.71 -5.53
C ASP A 43 -15.84 -15.99 -5.00
N TYR A 44 -15.62 -16.10 -3.70
CA TYR A 44 -14.49 -15.51 -2.99
C TYR A 44 -13.15 -16.18 -3.32
N THR A 45 -13.15 -17.32 -4.03
CA THR A 45 -11.92 -17.92 -4.55
C THR A 45 -11.41 -17.23 -5.82
N LEU A 46 -12.27 -16.49 -6.53
CA LEU A 46 -11.94 -15.92 -7.85
C LEU A 46 -11.26 -14.55 -7.79
N THR A 47 -11.61 -13.69 -6.82
CA THR A 47 -11.06 -12.32 -6.75
C THR A 47 -10.47 -12.04 -5.37
N PRO A 48 -9.14 -12.05 -5.21
CA PRO A 48 -8.48 -11.83 -3.92
C PRO A 48 -8.67 -10.39 -3.42
N LEU A 49 -8.65 -10.21 -2.09
CA LEU A 49 -8.53 -8.88 -1.49
C LEU A 49 -7.16 -8.28 -1.84
N VAL A 50 -7.18 -7.05 -2.35
CA VAL A 50 -6.00 -6.27 -2.70
C VAL A 50 -6.05 -4.93 -1.99
N LEU A 51 -5.04 -4.67 -1.17
CA LEU A 51 -4.87 -3.42 -0.43
C LEU A 51 -3.70 -2.65 -1.01
N PHE A 52 -3.91 -1.36 -1.27
CA PHE A 52 -2.89 -0.45 -1.77
C PHE A 52 -2.65 0.70 -0.78
N PRO A 53 -1.44 0.83 -0.21
CA PRO A 53 -1.12 1.95 0.66
C PRO A 53 -0.75 3.17 -0.19
N ARG A 54 -1.73 3.99 -0.57
CA ARG A 54 -1.46 5.21 -1.35
C ARG A 54 -0.72 6.19 -0.45
N CYS A 55 0.53 6.48 -0.78
CA CYS A 55 1.36 7.44 -0.07
C CYS A 55 1.65 8.64 -0.96
N ASN A 56 1.36 9.85 -0.47
CA ASN A 56 1.60 11.10 -1.18
C ASN A 56 2.64 11.94 -0.43
N ALA A 57 3.44 12.70 -1.18
CA ALA A 57 4.29 13.75 -0.66
C ALA A 57 4.08 15.01 -1.49
N THR A 58 3.78 16.11 -0.83
CA THR A 58 3.49 17.40 -1.46
C THR A 58 4.54 18.42 -1.03
N ASP A 59 5.10 19.11 -2.02
CA ASP A 59 5.91 20.31 -1.80
C ASP A 59 4.97 21.50 -1.58
N PRO A 60 4.99 22.15 -0.40
CA PRO A 60 4.14 23.32 -0.11
C PRO A 60 4.33 24.49 -1.09
N GLU A 61 5.49 24.60 -1.74
CA GLU A 61 5.81 25.66 -2.72
C GLU A 61 5.60 25.19 -4.18
N ALA A 62 5.11 23.96 -4.36
CA ALA A 62 4.63 23.39 -5.62
C ALA A 62 5.64 23.35 -6.80
N VAL A 63 6.92 23.05 -6.56
CA VAL A 63 7.91 22.96 -7.65
C VAL A 63 7.90 21.60 -8.36
N THR A 64 7.39 20.51 -7.75
CA THR A 64 7.31 19.21 -8.45
C THR A 64 6.24 18.23 -7.93
N LYS A 65 5.80 17.37 -8.86
CA LYS A 65 4.78 16.30 -8.83
C LYS A 65 4.00 16.09 -7.53
N ILE A 66 2.74 16.49 -7.60
CA ILE A 66 1.61 16.08 -6.75
C ILE A 66 1.19 14.67 -7.20
N GLY A 67 1.38 13.66 -6.35
CA GLY A 67 0.92 12.30 -6.65
C GLY A 67 1.47 11.24 -5.71
N ALA A 68 1.07 9.99 -5.98
CA ALA A 68 1.54 8.85 -5.22
C ALA A 68 3.06 8.69 -5.40
N VAL A 69 3.80 8.62 -4.30
CA VAL A 69 5.25 8.45 -4.25
C VAL A 69 5.66 7.02 -3.93
N ASN A 70 4.74 6.07 -4.10
CA ASN A 70 4.90 4.66 -3.80
C ASN A 70 6.16 4.04 -4.42
N SER A 71 6.50 4.39 -5.66
CA SER A 71 7.72 3.93 -6.33
C SER A 71 9.02 4.31 -5.60
N ARG A 72 8.98 5.34 -4.75
CA ARG A 72 10.11 5.81 -3.93
C ARG A 72 10.12 5.25 -2.51
N LEU A 73 9.11 4.48 -2.11
CA LEU A 73 9.07 3.88 -0.77
C LEU A 73 10.26 2.93 -0.59
N THR A 74 10.92 3.05 0.55
CA THR A 74 12.01 2.16 0.97
C THR A 74 11.56 1.42 2.24
N ASN A 75 11.99 0.16 2.41
CA ASN A 75 11.73 -0.63 3.61
C ASN A 75 10.25 -0.79 4.00
N MET A 76 9.34 -0.81 3.02
CA MET A 76 7.92 -1.08 3.24
C MET A 76 7.74 -2.49 3.83
N LYS A 77 6.92 -2.62 4.89
CA LYS A 77 6.64 -3.91 5.55
C LYS A 77 5.16 -4.04 5.87
N TRP A 78 4.60 -5.21 5.56
CA TRP A 78 3.27 -5.61 6.01
C TRP A 78 3.37 -6.54 7.22
N TYR A 79 2.43 -6.37 8.15
CA TYR A 79 2.30 -7.25 9.30
C TYR A 79 0.87 -7.76 9.39
N GLU A 80 0.72 -9.07 9.55
CA GLU A 80 -0.55 -9.69 9.93
C GLU A 80 -0.70 -9.60 11.44
N ARG A 81 -1.92 -9.29 11.90
CA ARG A 81 -2.25 -9.29 13.32
C ARG A 81 -3.44 -10.20 13.58
N ILE A 82 -3.20 -11.26 14.35
CA ILE A 82 -4.25 -12.18 14.81
C ILE A 82 -4.23 -12.14 16.33
N GLY A 83 -5.29 -11.59 16.92
CA GLY A 83 -5.33 -11.29 18.35
C GLY A 83 -4.17 -10.38 18.79
N THR A 84 -3.32 -10.89 19.68
CA THR A 84 -2.14 -10.16 20.20
C THR A 84 -0.86 -10.40 19.40
N THR A 85 -0.83 -11.41 18.53
CA THR A 85 0.36 -11.78 17.76
C THR A 85 0.47 -10.92 16.52
N ARG A 86 1.67 -10.37 16.29
CA ARG A 86 2.03 -9.59 15.09
C ARG A 86 3.14 -10.30 14.33
N THR A 87 2.85 -10.71 13.10
CA THR A 87 3.77 -11.48 12.25
C THR A 87 4.16 -10.67 11.03
N LEU A 88 5.46 -10.55 10.73
CA LEU A 88 5.94 -9.92 9.51
C LEU A 88 5.60 -10.78 8.30
N ILE A 89 4.99 -10.18 7.28
CA ILE A 89 4.75 -10.85 5.99
C ILE A 89 6.00 -10.66 5.13
N THR A 90 6.68 -11.76 4.85
CA THR A 90 7.87 -11.82 3.99
C THR A 90 7.49 -12.33 2.59
N SER A 91 8.43 -12.23 1.64
CA SER A 91 8.28 -12.77 0.29
C SER A 91 8.07 -14.29 0.23
N THR A 92 8.44 -15.01 1.29
CA THR A 92 8.24 -16.46 1.44
C THR A 92 6.84 -16.85 1.92
N ASN A 93 6.00 -15.88 2.30
CA ASN A 93 4.65 -16.15 2.76
C ASN A 93 3.77 -16.67 1.59
N THR A 94 3.13 -17.82 1.78
CA THR A 94 2.28 -18.46 0.76
C THR A 94 0.87 -17.88 0.69
N GLY A 95 0.42 -17.20 1.75
CA GLY A 95 -0.90 -16.57 1.85
C GLY A 95 -0.96 -15.15 1.29
N TYR A 96 0.17 -14.51 1.00
CA TYR A 96 0.22 -13.13 0.51
C TYR A 96 1.15 -12.95 -0.69
N SER A 97 0.94 -11.87 -1.44
CA SER A 97 1.86 -11.35 -2.47
C SER A 97 2.08 -9.87 -2.22
N ILE A 98 3.31 -9.37 -2.33
CA ILE A 98 3.63 -7.94 -2.16
C ILE A 98 4.26 -7.42 -3.45
N THR A 99 3.75 -6.30 -3.96
CA THR A 99 4.38 -5.57 -5.07
C THR A 99 5.55 -4.75 -4.56
N GLU A 100 6.78 -5.08 -4.97
CA GLU A 100 8.00 -4.44 -4.45
C GLU A 100 8.57 -3.31 -5.32
N SER A 101 7.96 -3.04 -6.48
CA SER A 101 8.46 -2.04 -7.44
C SER A 101 7.33 -1.33 -8.20
N GLY A 102 7.69 -0.26 -8.92
CA GLY A 102 6.74 0.54 -9.71
C GLY A 102 5.83 1.42 -8.85
N ASP A 103 4.84 2.04 -9.49
CA ASP A 103 3.93 2.99 -8.84
C ASP A 103 2.93 2.31 -7.88
N SER A 104 2.71 1.01 -8.03
CA SER A 104 1.91 0.19 -7.10
C SER A 104 2.74 -0.44 -5.98
N LYS A 105 4.01 -0.05 -5.81
CA LYS A 105 4.88 -0.57 -4.76
C LYS A 105 4.23 -0.45 -3.37
N GLY A 106 4.28 -1.53 -2.60
CA GLY A 106 3.64 -1.68 -1.31
C GLY A 106 2.24 -2.30 -1.35
N GLN A 107 1.65 -2.51 -2.54
CA GLN A 107 0.39 -3.25 -2.67
C GLN A 107 0.54 -4.67 -2.12
N ILE A 108 -0.46 -5.15 -1.38
CA ILE A 108 -0.55 -6.53 -0.90
C ILE A 108 -1.82 -7.20 -1.43
N THR A 109 -1.66 -8.43 -1.90
CA THR A 109 -2.75 -9.28 -2.37
C THR A 109 -2.83 -10.52 -1.48
N MET A 110 -4.01 -10.81 -0.97
CA MET A 110 -4.26 -11.99 -0.15
C MET A 110 -4.58 -13.20 -1.07
N LYS A 111 -3.70 -14.20 -1.11
CA LYS A 111 -3.83 -15.41 -1.95
C LYS A 111 -4.83 -16.42 -1.41
N LYS A 112 -5.06 -16.42 -0.09
CA LYS A 112 -5.99 -17.34 0.57
C LYS A 112 -7.07 -16.53 1.28
N MET A 113 -8.29 -16.54 0.75
CA MET A 113 -9.46 -16.24 1.57
C MET A 113 -9.76 -17.49 2.39
N SER A 114 -9.52 -17.43 3.69
CA SER A 114 -9.95 -18.49 4.60
C SER A 114 -11.47 -18.63 4.50
N PRO A 115 -12.02 -19.79 4.12
CA PRO A 115 -13.42 -20.05 4.34
C PRO A 115 -13.64 -20.05 5.86
N SER A 116 -14.52 -19.16 6.31
CA SER A 116 -15.06 -19.12 7.68
C SER A 116 -15.72 -20.45 8.05
#